data_AF-A0A968NPC0-F1
#
_entry.id   AF-A0A968NPC0-F1
#
_cell.length_a   1.000
_cell.length_b   1.000
_cell.length_c   1.000
_cell.angle_alpha   90.00
_cell.angle_beta   90.00
_cell.angle_gamma   90.00
#
_symmetry.space_group_name_H-M   'P 1'
#
loop_
_entity.id
_entity.type
_entity.pdbx_description
1 polymer ?
#
loop_
_entity_poly.entity_id
_entity_poly.type
_entity_poly.pdbx_seq_one_letter_code
_entity_poly.pdbx_strand_id
1 'polypeptide(L)'
;MNLHFTEHAESRLRKRKLERAWVERIVANPSRSEPDPTDPALEHRFGAVPELANRVLKVIVTQEEPTRVITMHLVRKLKGQL
;
A
#
# COMPACT_ATOMS: atom_id res chain seq x y z
N MET A 1 7.03 9.44 -10.23
CA MET A 1 6.32 9.54 -8.93
C MET A 1 7.38 9.48 -7.84
N ASN A 2 7.42 10.47 -6.94
CA ASN A 2 8.45 10.53 -5.89
C ASN A 2 7.87 9.94 -4.60
N LEU A 3 8.22 8.68 -4.29
CA LEU A 3 7.70 7.97 -3.12
C LEU A 3 8.73 7.92 -1.99
N HIS A 4 8.31 8.39 -0.82
CA HIS A 4 9.13 8.30 0.39
C HIS A 4 8.58 7.21 1.30
N PHE A 5 9.38 6.18 1.55
CA PHE A 5 9.04 5.16 2.53
C PHE A 5 9.47 5.64 3.91
N THR A 6 8.53 5.67 4.85
CA THR A 6 8.86 5.90 6.26
C THR A 6 9.65 4.72 6.82
N GLU A 7 10.40 4.93 7.90
CA GLU A 7 11.13 3.84 8.58
C GLU A 7 10.20 2.67 8.96
N HIS A 8 8.96 2.97 9.34
CA HIS A 8 7.94 1.95 9.60
C HIS A 8 7.64 1.12 8.35
N ALA A 9 7.38 1.77 7.21
CA ALA A 9 7.13 1.11 5.94
C ALA A 9 8.33 0.26 5.49
N GLU A 10 9.55 0.75 5.64
CA GLU A 10 10.77 -0.01 5.33
C GLU A 10 10.94 -1.24 6.21
N SER A 11 10.65 -1.10 7.52
CA SER A 11 10.63 -2.23 8.45
C SER A 11 9.61 -3.29 8.03
N ARG A 12 8.42 -2.87 7.55
CA ARG A 12 7.38 -3.79 7.04
C ARG A 12 7.84 -4.52 5.78
N LEU A 13 8.43 -3.82 4.81
CA LEU A 13 8.98 -4.42 3.60
C LEU A 13 9.96 -5.54 3.94
N ARG A 14 10.95 -5.25 4.81
CA ARG A 14 11.96 -6.22 5.24
C ARG A 14 11.35 -7.39 6.01
N LYS A 15 10.52 -7.13 7.02
CA LYS A 15 9.95 -8.17 7.91
C LYS A 15 8.95 -9.09 7.20
N ARG A 16 8.30 -8.60 6.15
CA ARG A 16 7.29 -9.36 5.40
C ARG A 16 7.79 -9.84 4.04
N LYS A 17 9.05 -9.58 3.71
CA LYS A 17 9.65 -9.87 2.39
C LYS A 17 8.79 -9.34 1.25
N LEU A 18 8.29 -8.11 1.42
CA LEU A 18 7.52 -7.42 0.39
C LEU A 18 8.48 -6.64 -0.50
N GLU A 19 8.20 -6.61 -1.79
CA GLU A 19 8.99 -5.85 -2.74
C GLU A 19 8.46 -4.41 -2.87
N ARG A 20 9.40 -3.45 -2.95
CA ARG A 20 9.07 -2.03 -3.17
C ARG A 20 8.26 -1.83 -4.45
N ALA A 21 8.62 -2.55 -5.51
CA ALA A 21 7.94 -2.50 -6.80
C ALA A 21 6.43 -2.80 -6.69
N TRP A 22 6.01 -3.70 -5.80
CA TRP A 22 4.60 -3.99 -5.57
C TRP A 22 3.87 -2.80 -4.95
N VAL A 23 4.50 -2.12 -4.00
CA VAL A 23 3.95 -0.92 -3.37
C VAL A 23 3.86 0.20 -4.38
N GLU A 24 4.95 0.47 -5.11
CA GLU A 24 5.01 1.51 -6.13
C GLU A 24 3.93 1.32 -7.20
N ARG A 25 3.72 0.08 -7.66
CA ARG A 25 2.65 -0.27 -8.61
C ARG A 25 1.26 0.05 -8.06
N ILE A 26 0.98 -0.35 -6.81
CA ILE A 26 -0.32 -0.12 -6.18
C ILE A 26 -0.56 1.37 -5.90
N VAL A 27 0.48 2.09 -5.53
CA VAL A 27 0.36 3.53 -5.31
C VAL A 27 0.15 4.26 -6.65
N ALA A 28 0.79 3.83 -7.73
CA ALA A 28 0.66 4.45 -9.05
C ALA A 28 -0.69 4.14 -9.72
N ASN A 29 -1.18 2.91 -9.58
CA ASN A 29 -2.44 2.46 -10.17
C ASN A 29 -3.20 1.56 -9.19
N PRO A 30 -3.86 2.15 -8.16
CA PRO A 30 -4.63 1.38 -7.20
C PRO A 30 -5.89 0.82 -7.86
N SER A 31 -6.21 -0.45 -7.55
CA SER A 31 -7.49 -1.05 -7.95
C SER A 31 -8.66 -0.42 -7.19
N ARG A 32 -8.41 0.04 -5.96
CA ARG A 32 -9.38 0.72 -5.10
C ARG A 32 -8.64 1.71 -4.21
N SER A 33 -9.21 2.89 -4.03
CA SER A 33 -8.72 3.91 -3.11
C SER A 33 -9.84 4.33 -2.16
N GLU A 34 -9.52 4.49 -0.89
CA GLU A 34 -10.47 4.92 0.14
C GLU A 34 -9.80 5.94 1.07
N PRO A 35 -10.49 6.99 1.52
CA PRO A 35 -9.96 7.86 2.58
C PRO A 35 -9.81 7.07 3.88
N ASP A 36 -8.80 7.39 4.68
CA ASP A 36 -8.67 6.83 6.02
C ASP A 36 -9.84 7.32 6.91
N PRO A 37 -10.51 6.43 7.66
CA PRO A 37 -11.68 6.79 8.48
C PRO A 37 -11.33 7.60 9.73
N THR A 38 -10.05 7.67 10.10
CA THR A 38 -9.54 8.33 11.32
C THR A 38 -8.74 9.58 10.98
N ASP A 39 -7.88 9.51 9.96
CA ASP A 39 -6.99 10.61 9.57
C ASP A 39 -7.28 11.07 8.14
N PRO A 40 -7.96 12.23 7.94
CA PRO A 40 -8.30 12.71 6.61
C PRO A 40 -7.09 13.04 5.72
N ALA A 41 -5.87 13.15 6.28
CA ALA A 41 -4.66 13.36 5.49
C ALA A 41 -4.12 12.06 4.86
N LEU A 42 -4.69 10.90 5.21
CA LEU A 42 -4.26 9.59 4.77
C LEU A 42 -5.26 8.95 3.79
N GLU A 43 -4.72 8.15 2.88
CA GLU A 43 -5.46 7.40 1.89
C GLU A 43 -5.03 5.94 1.88
N HIS A 44 -6.01 5.05 1.79
CA HIS A 44 -5.83 3.60 1.69
C HIS A 44 -5.93 3.19 0.23
N ARG A 45 -4.80 2.76 -0.34
CA ARG A 45 -4.71 2.21 -1.68
C ARG A 45 -4.63 0.69 -1.63
N PHE A 46 -5.46 0.03 -2.40
CA PHE A 46 -5.51 -1.43 -2.47
C PHE A 46 -5.15 -1.89 -3.88
N GLY A 47 -4.40 -2.98 -3.95
CA GLY A 47 -4.18 -3.67 -5.21
C GLY A 47 -3.80 -5.12 -5.01
N ALA A 48 -4.18 -5.94 -6.00
CA ALA A 48 -3.77 -7.33 -6.05
C ALA A 48 -2.28 -7.43 -6.44
N VAL A 49 -1.59 -8.38 -5.83
CA VAL A 49 -0.21 -8.73 -6.15
C VAL A 49 -0.22 -10.15 -6.71
N PRO A 50 -0.18 -10.32 -8.04
CA PRO A 50 -0.13 -11.63 -8.69
C PRO A 50 0.99 -12.52 -8.15
N GLU A 51 2.14 -11.92 -7.90
CA GLU A 51 3.35 -12.55 -7.36
C GLU A 51 3.15 -13.13 -5.94
N LEU A 52 2.14 -12.63 -5.22
CA LEU A 52 1.73 -13.12 -3.90
C LEU A 52 0.43 -13.94 -3.95
N ALA A 53 0.26 -14.75 -5.00
CA ALA A 53 -0.93 -15.57 -5.21
C ALA A 53 -2.24 -14.74 -5.22
N ASN A 54 -2.20 -13.61 -5.94
CA ASN A 54 -3.30 -12.64 -6.04
C ASN A 54 -3.82 -12.15 -4.67
N ARG A 55 -2.90 -12.00 -3.70
CA ARG A 55 -3.23 -11.38 -2.42
C ARG A 55 -3.37 -9.88 -2.59
N VAL A 56 -4.29 -9.31 -1.82
CA VAL A 56 -4.51 -7.88 -1.78
C VAL A 56 -3.54 -7.25 -0.78
N LEU A 57 -2.76 -6.28 -1.25
CA LEU A 57 -1.95 -5.42 -0.40
C LEU A 57 -2.66 -4.09 -0.24
N LYS A 58 -2.88 -3.70 1.02
CA LYS A 58 -3.32 -2.38 1.43
C LYS A 58 -2.10 -1.54 1.74
N VAL A 59 -1.96 -0.41 1.07
CA VAL A 59 -0.90 0.58 1.27
C VAL A 59 -1.55 1.85 1.80
N ILE A 60 -1.01 2.38 2.89
CA ILE A 60 -1.47 3.64 3.47
C ILE A 60 -0.47 4.73 3.10
N VAL A 61 -0.96 5.77 2.44
CA VAL A 61 -0.16 6.89 1.96
C VAL A 61 -0.72 8.22 2.41
N THR A 62 0.11 9.27 2.44
CA THR A 62 -0.36 10.65 2.57
C THR A 62 -0.95 11.13 1.25
N GLN A 63 -1.98 11.98 1.33
CA GLN A 63 -2.53 12.66 0.15
C GLN A 63 -1.65 13.84 -0.33
N GLU A 64 -0.73 14.30 0.53
CA GLU A 64 0.21 15.38 0.20
C GLU A 64 1.34 14.90 -0.73
N GLU A 65 1.86 15.85 -1.53
CA GLU A 65 3.06 15.66 -2.32
C GLU A 65 4.30 16.19 -1.57
N PRO A 66 5.41 15.43 -1.48
CA PRO A 66 5.59 14.10 -2.08
C PRO A 66 4.87 13.00 -1.28
N THR A 67 4.29 12.04 -1.99
CA THR A 67 3.53 10.93 -1.39
C THR A 67 4.42 10.10 -0.47
N ARG A 68 4.02 9.99 0.81
CA ARG A 68 4.74 9.22 1.83
C ARG A 68 4.01 7.91 2.08
N VAL A 69 4.74 6.79 1.97
CA VAL A 69 4.24 5.47 2.36
C VAL A 69 4.43 5.29 3.85
N ILE A 70 3.31 5.29 4.58
CA ILE A 70 3.30 5.18 6.04
C ILE A 70 3.39 3.71 6.47
N THR A 71 2.57 2.85 5.88
CA THR A 71 2.57 1.42 6.19
C THR A 71 1.90 0.61 5.08
N MET A 72 2.05 -0.72 5.14
CA MET A 72 1.41 -1.65 4.22
C MET A 72 1.07 -2.98 4.90
N HIS A 73 -0.06 -3.57 4.51
CA HIS A 73 -0.63 -4.75 5.13
C HIS A 73 -1.26 -5.67 4.08
N LEU A 74 -1.00 -6.98 4.18
CA LEU A 74 -1.73 -7.97 3.39
C LEU A 74 -3.13 -8.16 3.96
N VAL A 75 -4.15 -7.90 3.15
CA VAL A 75 -5.54 -8.05 3.53
C VAL A 75 -5.96 -9.49 3.26
N ARG A 76 -6.15 -10.27 4.33
CA ARG A 76 -6.53 -11.69 4.23
C ARG A 76 -7.96 -11.90 3.74
N LYS A 77 -8.86 -10.94 3.99
CA LYS A 77 -10.29 -11.05 3.68
C LYS A 77 -10.66 -10.72 2.23
N LEU A 78 -9.79 -10.06 1.46
CA LEU A 78 -10.09 -9.58 0.11
C LEU A 78 -9.52 -10.46 -1.02
N LYS A 79 -9.08 -11.69 -0.72
CA LYS A 79 -8.52 -12.58 -1.75
C LYS A 79 -9.60 -12.89 -2.80
N GLY A 80 -9.41 -12.41 -4.03
CA GLY A 80 -10.34 -12.60 -5.16
C GLY A 80 -11.53 -11.62 -5.19
N GLN A 81 -11.46 -10.49 -4.48
CA GLN A 81 -12.54 -9.49 -4.40
C GLN A 81 -12.17 -8.12 -5.00
N LEU A 82 -11.04 -8.05 -5.71
CA LEU A 82 -10.60 -6.87 -6.46
C LEU A 82 -10.49 -7.21 -7.94
#